data_AF-A0A941PSB2-F1
#
_entry.id   AF-A0A941PSB2-F1
#
_cell.length_a   1.000
_cell.length_b   1.000
_cell.length_c   1.000
_cell.angle_alpha   90.00
_cell.angle_beta   90.00
_cell.angle_gamma   90.00
#
_symmetry.space_group_name_H-M   'P 1'
#
loop_
_entity.id
_entity.type
_entity.pdbx_description
1 polymer ?
#
loop_
_entity_poly.entity_id
_entity_poly.type
_entity_poly.pdbx_seq_one_letter_code
_entity_poly.pdbx_strand_id
1 'polypeptide(L)'
;LEPWQREVVRIVRKIAQYFYPQRQTQVMNEGWATFWHYTLLNTLYDEGWLTDGVMIEWLSSHTNVIYQPPAGHRAYSGINPYALGFSMYRDIRRVCESPTEEDRRWFPDMAGTPWLSALHHAMQNFKDESFIGQFLSPKLMRDMRLFAIHDDASQRELLVSAIHDEDGYRSLRQTLSQQYDLGVREPNIQVWNVNLRGDRCLTLRHTQYHGRPLAPDALEVLRHVARLWGFGVQLESVNGGGELPVLLHSVPAPSA
;
A
#
# COMPACT_ATOMS: atom_id res chain seq x y z
N LEU A 1 -7.82 20.84 26.53
CA LEU A 1 -7.66 19.39 26.76
C LEU A 1 -7.26 19.11 28.21
N GLU A 2 -7.99 18.22 28.86
CA GLU A 2 -7.63 17.67 30.17
C GLU A 2 -6.34 16.84 30.09
N PRO A 3 -5.62 16.61 31.20
CA PRO A 3 -4.35 15.88 31.19
C PRO A 3 -4.43 14.50 30.51
N TRP A 4 -5.47 13.71 30.80
CA TRP A 4 -5.63 12.37 30.21
C TRP A 4 -5.90 12.41 28.70
N GLN A 5 -6.64 13.42 28.21
CA GLN A 5 -6.90 13.58 26.76
C GLN A 5 -5.60 13.86 26.00
N ARG A 6 -4.73 14.70 26.57
CA ARG A 6 -3.41 14.97 25.98
C ARG A 6 -2.54 13.72 25.95
N GLU A 7 -2.62 12.91 26.99
CA GLU A 7 -1.88 11.66 27.08
C GLU A 7 -2.34 10.65 26.02
N VAL A 8 -3.66 10.51 25.81
CA VAL A 8 -4.21 9.66 24.74
C VAL A 8 -3.72 10.13 23.36
N VAL A 9 -3.81 11.43 23.05
CA VAL A 9 -3.33 11.99 21.78
C VAL A 9 -1.82 11.75 21.60
N ARG A 10 -1.04 11.88 22.68
CA ARG A 10 0.40 11.61 22.67
C ARG A 10 0.70 10.13 22.39
N ILE A 11 -0.03 9.21 23.00
CA ILE A 11 0.10 7.77 22.77
C ILE A 11 -0.20 7.45 21.31
N VAL A 12 -1.34 7.91 20.79
CA VAL A 12 -1.74 7.70 19.40
C VAL A 12 -0.68 8.25 18.44
N ARG A 13 -0.19 9.47 18.66
CA ARG A 13 0.89 10.06 17.86
C ARG A 13 2.16 9.21 17.89
N LYS A 14 2.61 8.79 19.07
CA LYS A 14 3.85 7.99 19.21
C LYS A 14 3.73 6.63 18.52
N ILE A 15 2.60 5.95 18.71
CA ILE A 15 2.31 4.67 18.07
C ILE A 15 2.28 4.85 16.55
N ALA A 16 1.56 5.84 16.04
CA ALA A 16 1.48 6.12 14.60
C ALA A 16 2.87 6.40 14.00
N GLN A 17 3.71 7.20 14.68
CA GLN A 17 5.08 7.49 14.25
C GLN A 17 5.98 6.24 14.27
N TYR A 18 5.85 5.39 15.28
CA TYR A 18 6.59 4.13 15.38
C TYR A 18 6.23 3.17 14.23
N PHE A 19 4.94 3.05 13.91
CA PHE A 19 4.46 2.15 12.87
C PHE A 19 4.52 2.73 11.46
N TYR A 20 4.83 4.02 11.30
CA TYR A 20 4.87 4.67 9.98
C TYR A 20 5.83 3.98 8.99
N PRO A 21 7.07 3.59 9.36
CA PRO A 21 7.96 2.85 8.47
C PRO A 21 7.41 1.46 8.09
N GLN A 22 6.78 0.75 9.04
CA GLN A 22 6.23 -0.58 8.78
C GLN A 22 5.13 -0.56 7.71
N ARG A 23 4.39 0.54 7.60
CA ARG A 23 3.35 0.73 6.59
C ARG A 23 3.91 0.88 5.17
N GLN A 24 5.20 1.22 5.01
CA GLN A 24 5.82 1.32 3.69
C GLN A 24 6.39 -0.02 3.21
N THR A 25 6.47 -1.02 4.08
CA THR A 25 7.12 -2.31 3.82
C THR A 25 6.19 -3.48 4.15
N GLN A 26 4.87 -3.26 4.09
CA GLN A 26 3.88 -4.26 4.47
C GLN A 26 3.97 -5.48 3.52
N VAL A 27 3.91 -5.27 2.20
CA VAL A 27 4.01 -6.37 1.22
C VAL A 27 5.34 -7.10 1.38
N MET A 28 6.43 -6.36 1.53
CA MET A 28 7.76 -6.94 1.71
C MET A 28 7.86 -7.76 3.00
N ASN A 29 7.37 -7.25 4.13
CA ASN A 29 7.47 -7.95 5.41
C ASN A 29 6.59 -9.20 5.44
N GLU A 30 5.33 -9.09 5.01
CA GLU A 30 4.40 -10.23 4.97
C GLU A 30 4.89 -11.29 3.96
N GLY A 31 5.39 -10.85 2.81
CA GLY A 31 6.03 -11.71 1.81
C GLY A 31 7.29 -12.40 2.35
N TRP A 32 8.13 -11.69 3.09
CA TRP A 32 9.39 -12.21 3.63
C TRP A 32 9.12 -13.33 4.63
N ALA A 33 8.19 -13.09 5.57
CA ALA A 33 7.79 -14.08 6.55
C ALA A 33 7.19 -15.33 5.87
N THR A 34 6.24 -15.15 4.95
CA THR A 34 5.60 -16.28 4.26
C THR A 34 6.56 -17.06 3.38
N PHE A 35 7.50 -16.38 2.70
CA PHE A 35 8.54 -17.01 1.90
C PHE A 35 9.46 -17.89 2.74
N TRP A 36 9.94 -17.39 3.88
CA TRP A 36 10.82 -18.16 4.76
C TRP A 36 10.10 -19.28 5.48
N HIS A 37 8.87 -19.06 5.97
CA HIS A 37 8.07 -20.13 6.54
C HIS A 37 7.87 -21.27 5.52
N TYR A 38 7.53 -20.93 4.28
CA TYR A 38 7.42 -21.90 3.19
C TYR A 38 8.75 -22.62 2.92
N THR A 39 9.82 -21.86 2.73
CA THR A 39 11.12 -22.42 2.34
C THR A 39 11.68 -23.34 3.43
N LEU A 40 11.71 -22.86 4.68
CA LEU A 40 12.28 -23.62 5.80
C LEU A 40 11.47 -24.88 6.11
N LEU A 41 10.14 -24.80 6.13
CA LEU A 41 9.32 -25.97 6.45
C LEU A 41 9.36 -27.02 5.34
N ASN A 42 9.41 -26.62 4.06
CA ASN A 42 9.63 -27.58 2.99
C ASN A 42 11.04 -28.19 3.07
N THR A 43 12.09 -27.40 3.33
CA THR A 43 13.45 -27.94 3.51
C THR A 43 13.52 -28.94 4.66
N LEU A 44 12.95 -28.62 5.83
CA LEU A 44 12.93 -29.54 6.97
C LEU A 44 12.15 -30.82 6.66
N TYR A 45 11.09 -30.74 5.86
CA TYR A 45 10.36 -31.91 5.40
C TYR A 45 11.18 -32.75 4.43
N ASP A 46 11.81 -32.14 3.42
CA ASP A 46 12.67 -32.80 2.43
C ASP A 46 13.87 -33.50 3.10
N GLU A 47 14.39 -32.93 4.18
CA GLU A 47 15.46 -33.50 5.01
C GLU A 47 14.97 -34.58 6.01
N GLY A 48 13.65 -34.81 6.12
CA GLY A 48 13.05 -35.83 6.98
C GLY A 48 12.87 -35.43 8.45
N TRP A 49 13.00 -34.15 8.79
CA TRP A 49 12.79 -33.63 10.16
C TRP A 49 11.31 -33.42 10.51
N LEU A 50 10.43 -33.34 9.50
CA LEU A 50 8.99 -33.14 9.69
C LEU A 50 8.18 -34.33 9.17
N THR A 51 7.02 -34.57 9.79
CA THR A 51 6.09 -35.62 9.37
C THR A 51 5.05 -35.10 8.39
N ASP A 52 4.47 -36.00 7.61
CA ASP A 52 3.38 -35.68 6.66
C ASP A 52 2.20 -34.97 7.34
N GLY A 53 1.86 -35.36 8.57
CA GLY A 53 0.77 -34.74 9.34
C GLY A 53 1.01 -33.26 9.61
N VAL A 54 2.22 -32.91 10.04
CA VAL A 54 2.62 -31.50 10.25
C VAL A 54 2.57 -30.73 8.94
N MET A 55 3.00 -31.34 7.84
CA MET A 55 2.98 -30.69 6.53
C MET A 55 1.57 -30.41 6.03
N ILE A 56 0.62 -31.32 6.22
CA ILE A 56 -0.80 -31.11 5.83
C ILE A 56 -1.40 -29.93 6.60
N GLU A 57 -1.19 -29.88 7.92
CA GLU A 57 -1.68 -28.78 8.76
C GLU A 57 -1.06 -27.44 8.35
N TRP A 58 0.26 -27.45 8.13
CA TRP A 58 0.97 -26.26 7.70
C TRP A 58 0.52 -25.77 6.31
N LEU A 59 0.38 -26.66 5.33
CA LEU A 59 -0.08 -26.31 3.98
C LEU A 59 -1.49 -25.71 4.00
N SER A 60 -2.39 -26.23 4.84
CA SER A 60 -3.72 -25.67 5.06
C SER A 60 -3.63 -24.23 5.58
N SER A 61 -2.84 -24.01 6.64
CA SER A 61 -2.62 -22.69 7.23
C SER A 61 -2.01 -21.70 6.23
N HIS A 62 -0.93 -22.10 5.56
CA HIS A 62 -0.23 -21.28 4.58
C HIS A 62 -1.16 -20.87 3.43
N THR A 63 -1.88 -21.83 2.83
CA THR A 63 -2.78 -21.57 1.71
C THR A 63 -3.90 -20.59 2.08
N ASN A 64 -4.42 -20.67 3.31
CA ASN A 64 -5.42 -19.73 3.79
C ASN A 64 -4.87 -18.31 3.92
N VAL A 65 -3.63 -18.15 4.41
CA VAL A 65 -2.98 -16.84 4.56
C VAL A 65 -2.69 -16.18 3.21
N ILE A 66 -2.22 -16.96 2.23
CA ILE A 66 -1.86 -16.44 0.90
C ILE A 66 -3.02 -16.48 -0.11
N TYR A 67 -4.25 -16.78 0.33
CA TYR A 67 -5.39 -16.83 -0.57
C TYR A 67 -5.69 -15.42 -1.13
N GLN A 68 -5.69 -15.30 -2.47
CA GLN A 68 -6.11 -14.11 -3.18
C GLN A 68 -7.46 -14.37 -3.85
N PRO A 69 -8.56 -13.76 -3.35
CA PRO A 69 -9.84 -13.83 -4.05
C PRO A 69 -9.71 -13.23 -5.47
N PRO A 70 -10.33 -13.83 -6.50
CA PRO A 70 -10.43 -13.20 -7.81
C PRO A 70 -11.19 -11.86 -7.74
N ALA A 71 -10.91 -10.95 -8.67
CA ALA A 71 -11.49 -9.60 -8.66
C ALA A 71 -13.03 -9.57 -8.65
N GLY A 72 -13.69 -10.57 -9.26
CA GLY A 72 -15.17 -10.68 -9.26
C GLY A 72 -15.77 -11.32 -8.00
N HIS A 73 -14.95 -11.76 -7.04
CA HIS A 73 -15.41 -12.44 -5.85
C HIS A 73 -15.91 -11.44 -4.79
N ARG A 74 -16.99 -11.76 -4.06
CA ARG A 74 -17.58 -10.86 -3.05
C ARG A 74 -16.65 -10.49 -1.90
N ALA A 75 -15.71 -11.38 -1.59
CA ALA A 75 -14.71 -11.16 -0.54
C ALA A 75 -13.45 -10.42 -1.03
N TYR A 76 -13.41 -9.99 -2.30
CA TYR A 76 -12.29 -9.20 -2.81
C TYR A 76 -12.32 -7.79 -2.21
N SER A 77 -11.24 -7.41 -1.53
CA SER A 77 -11.06 -6.09 -0.91
C SER A 77 -9.73 -5.43 -1.30
N GLY A 78 -9.13 -5.90 -2.39
CA GLY A 78 -7.80 -5.50 -2.85
C GLY A 78 -6.85 -6.70 -2.96
N ILE A 79 -5.60 -6.39 -3.27
CA ILE A 79 -4.53 -7.39 -3.36
C ILE A 79 -4.07 -7.74 -1.94
N ASN A 80 -4.11 -9.03 -1.62
CA ASN A 80 -3.60 -9.59 -0.40
C ASN A 80 -2.06 -9.41 -0.36
N PRO A 81 -1.52 -8.65 0.60
CA PRO A 81 -0.08 -8.39 0.68
C PRO A 81 0.74 -9.67 0.90
N TYR A 82 0.18 -10.67 1.61
CA TYR A 82 0.81 -11.98 1.78
C TYR A 82 0.95 -12.70 0.44
N ALA A 83 -0.12 -12.74 -0.34
CA ALA A 83 -0.13 -13.41 -1.64
C ALA A 83 0.86 -12.74 -2.61
N LEU A 84 0.78 -11.42 -2.75
CA LEU A 84 1.67 -10.67 -3.65
C LEU A 84 3.14 -10.79 -3.22
N GLY A 85 3.44 -10.52 -1.95
CA GLY A 85 4.80 -10.56 -1.43
C GLY A 85 5.42 -11.95 -1.55
N PHE A 86 4.68 -13.00 -1.17
CA PHE A 86 5.14 -14.38 -1.31
C PHE A 86 5.45 -14.73 -2.77
N SER A 87 4.53 -14.42 -3.68
CA SER A 87 4.72 -14.71 -5.10
C SER A 87 5.89 -13.93 -5.70
N MET A 88 6.11 -12.67 -5.29
CA MET A 88 7.26 -11.88 -5.72
C MET A 88 8.59 -12.50 -5.24
N TYR A 89 8.71 -12.88 -3.97
CA TYR A 89 9.94 -13.51 -3.48
C TYR A 89 10.23 -14.87 -4.12
N ARG A 90 9.18 -15.67 -4.35
CA ARG A 90 9.32 -16.92 -5.11
C ARG A 90 9.74 -16.68 -6.55
N ASP A 91 9.23 -15.63 -7.18
CA ASP A 91 9.57 -15.29 -8.54
C ASP A 91 11.01 -14.78 -8.67
N ILE A 92 11.49 -13.95 -7.73
CA ILE A 92 12.91 -13.55 -7.69
C ILE A 92 13.82 -14.78 -7.59
N ARG A 93 13.49 -15.73 -6.70
CA ARG A 93 14.24 -16.98 -6.58
C ARG A 93 14.24 -17.77 -7.90
N ARG A 94 13.07 -17.90 -8.56
CA ARG A 94 12.95 -18.54 -9.87
C ARG A 94 13.78 -17.85 -10.94
N VAL A 95 13.75 -16.52 -11.03
CA VAL A 95 14.55 -15.73 -11.99
C VAL A 95 16.05 -15.99 -11.80
N CYS A 96 16.48 -16.14 -10.54
CA CYS A 96 17.86 -16.45 -10.21
C CYS A 96 18.24 -17.90 -10.57
N GLU A 97 17.41 -18.88 -10.22
CA GLU A 97 17.71 -20.31 -10.38
C GLU A 97 17.43 -20.85 -11.80
N SER A 98 16.42 -20.33 -12.48
CA SER A 98 15.96 -20.82 -13.79
C SER A 98 15.39 -19.67 -14.65
N PRO A 99 16.25 -18.73 -15.09
CA PRO A 99 15.83 -17.58 -15.89
C PRO A 99 15.38 -17.97 -17.30
N THR A 100 14.25 -17.39 -17.72
CA THR A 100 13.79 -17.38 -19.12
C THR A 100 14.41 -16.22 -19.90
N GLU A 101 14.25 -16.21 -21.22
CA GLU A 101 14.67 -15.08 -22.07
C GLU A 101 13.95 -13.77 -21.71
N GLU A 102 12.69 -13.83 -21.30
CA GLU A 102 11.96 -12.65 -20.82
C GLU A 102 12.58 -12.10 -19.53
N ASP A 103 12.94 -12.99 -18.59
CA ASP A 103 13.58 -12.59 -17.33
C ASP A 103 14.95 -11.96 -17.55
N ARG A 104 15.75 -12.47 -18.50
CA ARG A 104 17.05 -11.88 -18.85
C ARG A 104 16.92 -10.46 -19.41
N ARG A 105 15.83 -10.16 -20.13
CA ARG A 105 15.55 -8.82 -20.66
C ARG A 105 15.06 -7.87 -19.58
N TRP A 106 14.22 -8.36 -18.67
CA TRP A 106 13.62 -7.54 -17.62
C TRP A 106 14.52 -7.34 -16.40
N PHE A 107 15.38 -8.31 -16.11
CA PHE A 107 16.27 -8.33 -14.95
C PHE A 107 17.71 -8.74 -15.34
N PRO A 108 18.38 -7.98 -16.21
CA PRO A 108 19.70 -8.36 -16.73
C PRO A 108 20.75 -8.56 -15.64
N ASP A 109 20.67 -7.78 -14.56
CA ASP A 109 21.64 -7.82 -13.45
C ASP A 109 21.31 -8.87 -12.36
N MET A 110 20.13 -9.50 -12.43
CA MET A 110 19.64 -10.46 -11.42
C MET A 110 19.50 -11.88 -11.97
N ALA A 111 19.12 -12.02 -13.24
CA ALA A 111 18.90 -13.32 -13.87
C ALA A 111 20.17 -14.19 -13.83
N GLY A 112 20.06 -15.38 -13.22
CA GLY A 112 21.19 -16.31 -13.08
C GLY A 112 22.18 -16.00 -11.95
N THR A 113 21.90 -15.01 -11.10
CA THR A 113 22.71 -14.70 -9.91
C THR A 113 22.31 -15.56 -8.69
N PRO A 114 23.10 -15.61 -7.60
CA PRO A 114 22.70 -16.33 -6.39
C PRO A 114 21.41 -15.75 -5.77
N TRP A 115 20.35 -16.56 -5.73
CA TRP A 115 19.01 -16.11 -5.32
C TRP A 115 18.97 -15.50 -3.92
N LEU A 116 19.71 -16.06 -2.97
CA LEU A 116 19.71 -15.57 -1.59
C LEU A 116 20.29 -14.15 -1.48
N SER A 117 21.33 -13.86 -2.27
CA SER A 117 21.92 -12.52 -2.34
C SER A 117 20.94 -11.52 -2.97
N ALA A 118 20.24 -11.92 -4.03
CA ALA A 118 19.20 -11.10 -4.66
C ALA A 118 18.04 -10.80 -3.68
N LEU A 119 17.60 -11.80 -2.91
CA LEU A 119 16.56 -11.64 -1.90
C LEU A 119 16.98 -10.68 -0.78
N HIS A 120 18.19 -10.83 -0.24
CA HIS A 120 18.70 -9.91 0.79
C HIS A 120 18.86 -8.50 0.25
N HIS A 121 19.31 -8.34 -1.00
CA HIS A 121 19.40 -7.04 -1.63
C HIS A 121 18.03 -6.36 -1.73
N ALA A 122 17.00 -7.10 -2.19
CA ALA A 122 15.64 -6.61 -2.24
C ALA A 122 15.13 -6.19 -0.85
N MET A 123 15.29 -7.05 0.16
CA MET A 123 14.78 -6.80 1.52
C MET A 123 15.47 -5.63 2.24
N GLN A 124 16.77 -5.42 2.00
CA GLN A 124 17.55 -4.40 2.71
C GLN A 124 17.43 -2.99 2.12
N ASN A 125 17.17 -2.88 0.81
CA ASN A 125 17.34 -1.61 0.07
C ASN A 125 16.04 -1.02 -0.48
N PHE A 126 14.91 -1.72 -0.35
CA PHE A 126 13.65 -1.31 -0.96
C PHE A 126 12.51 -1.22 0.05
N LYS A 127 11.50 -0.44 -0.33
CA LYS A 127 10.15 -0.38 0.27
C LYS A 127 9.10 -0.88 -0.74
N ASP A 128 7.86 -1.12 -0.31
CA ASP A 128 6.82 -1.79 -1.12
C ASP A 128 6.67 -1.20 -2.53
N GLU A 129 6.52 0.12 -2.67
CA GLU A 129 6.38 0.78 -3.98
C GLU A 129 7.57 0.44 -4.91
N SER A 130 8.79 0.51 -4.38
CA SER A 130 10.03 0.32 -5.13
C SER A 130 10.32 -1.16 -5.35
N PHE A 131 9.92 -2.03 -4.43
CA PHE A 131 10.02 -3.47 -4.57
C PHE A 131 9.12 -3.95 -5.71
N ILE A 132 7.87 -3.49 -5.76
CA ILE A 132 6.95 -3.76 -6.86
C ILE A 132 7.47 -3.13 -8.16
N GLY A 133 7.91 -1.87 -8.10
CA GLY A 133 8.42 -1.13 -9.24
C GLY A 133 9.66 -1.76 -9.89
N GLN A 134 10.49 -2.46 -9.11
CA GLN A 134 11.74 -3.04 -9.59
C GLN A 134 11.66 -4.55 -9.85
N PHE A 135 10.94 -5.33 -9.04
CA PHE A 135 11.02 -6.80 -9.04
C PHE A 135 9.75 -7.52 -9.54
N LEU A 136 8.64 -6.82 -9.78
CA LEU A 136 7.45 -7.46 -10.33
C LEU A 136 7.68 -7.83 -11.82
N SER A 137 7.71 -9.12 -12.11
CA SER A 137 7.96 -9.64 -13.47
C SER A 137 6.68 -9.74 -14.31
N PRO A 138 6.80 -9.65 -15.65
CA PRO A 138 5.67 -9.91 -16.56
C PRO A 138 5.04 -11.29 -16.35
N LYS A 139 5.88 -12.31 -16.11
CA LYS A 139 5.41 -13.67 -15.81
C LYS A 139 4.52 -13.68 -14.59
N LEU A 140 4.94 -13.04 -13.50
CA LEU A 140 4.13 -12.99 -12.28
C LEU A 140 2.85 -12.19 -12.47
N MET A 141 2.89 -11.08 -13.21
CA MET A 141 1.68 -10.33 -13.57
C MET A 141 0.65 -11.20 -14.30
N ARG A 142 1.10 -12.05 -15.23
CA ARG A 142 0.24 -13.04 -15.92
C ARG A 142 -0.28 -14.11 -14.97
N ASP A 143 0.58 -14.69 -14.14
CA ASP A 143 0.19 -15.75 -13.20
C ASP A 143 -0.89 -15.27 -12.22
N MET A 144 -0.76 -14.03 -11.75
CA MET A 144 -1.73 -13.38 -10.85
C MET A 144 -2.92 -12.74 -11.60
N ARG A 145 -2.92 -12.77 -12.94
CA ARG A 145 -3.94 -12.16 -13.81
C ARG A 145 -4.20 -10.69 -13.48
N LEU A 146 -3.14 -9.95 -13.25
CA LEU A 146 -3.22 -8.53 -12.91
C LEU A 146 -3.68 -7.72 -14.13
N PHE A 147 -4.52 -6.72 -13.89
CA PHE A 147 -4.95 -5.76 -14.90
C PHE A 147 -5.13 -4.39 -14.25
N ALA A 148 -4.96 -3.33 -15.04
CA ALA A 148 -5.20 -1.96 -14.62
C ALA A 148 -6.48 -1.44 -15.26
N ILE A 149 -7.32 -0.78 -14.46
CA ILE A 149 -8.47 -0.02 -14.95
C ILE A 149 -8.08 1.46 -14.89
N HIS A 150 -8.17 2.13 -16.03
CA HIS A 150 -8.07 3.57 -16.09
C HIS A 150 -9.46 4.17 -15.91
N ASP A 151 -9.69 4.77 -14.74
CA ASP A 151 -10.93 5.47 -14.40
C ASP A 151 -10.69 6.98 -14.53
N ASP A 152 -11.15 7.54 -15.65
CA ASP A 152 -11.11 8.98 -15.92
C ASP A 152 -12.52 9.52 -15.78
N ALA A 153 -12.74 10.41 -14.80
CA ALA A 153 -14.04 11.02 -14.54
C ALA A 153 -14.61 11.80 -15.74
N SER A 154 -13.77 12.17 -16.73
CA SER A 154 -14.20 12.80 -17.98
C SER A 154 -14.68 11.80 -19.04
N GLN A 155 -14.45 10.51 -18.84
CA GLN A 155 -14.80 9.44 -19.77
C GLN A 155 -15.97 8.61 -19.22
N ARG A 156 -16.92 8.26 -20.09
CA ARG A 156 -18.14 7.50 -19.69
C ARG A 156 -17.90 6.00 -19.52
N GLU A 157 -16.82 5.47 -20.08
CA GLU A 157 -16.51 4.05 -20.09
C GLU A 157 -15.17 3.81 -19.38
N LEU A 158 -15.11 2.74 -18.60
CA LEU A 158 -13.88 2.30 -17.96
C LEU A 158 -12.98 1.62 -19.00
N LEU A 159 -11.79 2.17 -19.21
CA LEU A 159 -10.84 1.62 -20.16
C LEU A 159 -9.88 0.65 -19.44
N VAL A 160 -9.86 -0.61 -19.87
CA VAL A 160 -8.83 -1.57 -19.44
C VAL A 160 -7.56 -1.23 -20.20
N SER A 161 -6.69 -0.42 -19.58
CA SER A 161 -5.58 0.26 -20.27
C SER A 161 -4.36 -0.62 -20.51
N ALA A 162 -4.25 -1.77 -19.84
CA ALA A 162 -3.11 -2.67 -19.98
C ALA A 162 -3.60 -4.05 -20.41
N ILE A 163 -3.48 -4.32 -21.71
CA ILE A 163 -3.51 -5.68 -22.27
C ILE A 163 -2.11 -6.28 -22.03
N HIS A 164 -1.99 -7.60 -21.95
CA HIS A 164 -0.80 -8.35 -21.56
C HIS A 164 0.35 -8.32 -22.62
N ASP A 165 0.78 -7.13 -23.05
CA ASP A 165 1.94 -6.85 -23.91
C ASP A 165 3.06 -6.10 -23.15
N GLU A 166 4.22 -5.90 -23.78
CA GLU A 166 5.42 -5.31 -23.15
C GLU A 166 5.16 -3.92 -22.51
N ASP A 167 4.48 -3.03 -23.24
CA ASP A 167 4.14 -1.69 -22.74
C ASP A 167 3.08 -1.78 -21.64
N GLY A 168 2.11 -2.70 -21.77
CA GLY A 168 1.11 -3.00 -20.76
C GLY A 168 1.72 -3.48 -19.44
N TYR A 169 2.74 -4.35 -19.45
CA TYR A 169 3.41 -4.78 -18.23
C TYR A 169 4.14 -3.64 -17.51
N ARG A 170 4.77 -2.72 -18.26
CA ARG A 170 5.43 -1.55 -17.66
C ARG A 170 4.41 -0.63 -16.99
N SER A 171 3.32 -0.33 -17.70
CA SER A 171 2.22 0.47 -17.15
C SER A 171 1.61 -0.20 -15.91
N LEU A 172 1.33 -1.50 -15.98
CA LEU A 172 0.72 -2.26 -14.87
C LEU A 172 1.62 -2.26 -13.63
N ARG A 173 2.92 -2.48 -13.81
CA ARG A 173 3.91 -2.41 -12.74
C ARG A 173 3.95 -1.03 -12.10
N GLN A 174 3.95 0.02 -12.91
CA GLN A 174 3.97 1.40 -12.42
C GLN A 174 2.68 1.75 -11.67
N THR A 175 1.51 1.38 -12.22
CA THR A 175 0.22 1.60 -11.57
C THR A 175 0.15 0.89 -10.23
N LEU A 176 0.57 -0.38 -10.16
CA LEU A 176 0.58 -1.13 -8.91
C LEU A 176 1.57 -0.54 -7.90
N SER A 177 2.78 -0.20 -8.34
CA SER A 177 3.80 0.46 -7.50
C SER A 177 3.25 1.73 -6.85
N GLN A 178 2.56 2.59 -7.61
CA GLN A 178 1.92 3.81 -7.11
C GLN A 178 0.78 3.56 -6.11
N GLN A 179 0.07 2.42 -6.19
CA GLN A 179 -0.95 2.09 -5.19
C GLN A 179 -0.37 1.81 -3.80
N TYR A 180 0.91 1.42 -3.74
CA TYR A 180 1.62 1.19 -2.48
C TYR A 180 2.44 2.40 -2.00
N ASP A 181 2.45 3.50 -2.75
CA ASP A 181 3.01 4.76 -2.28
C ASP A 181 2.08 5.38 -1.23
N LEU A 182 2.61 5.56 -0.01
CA LEU A 182 1.87 6.16 1.11
C LEU A 182 1.45 7.61 0.83
N GLY A 183 2.24 8.37 0.07
CA GLY A 183 1.91 9.73 -0.32
C GLY A 183 0.69 9.82 -1.24
N VAL A 184 0.37 8.72 -1.92
CA VAL A 184 -0.81 8.56 -2.77
C VAL A 184 -2.02 8.06 -1.99
N ARG A 185 -1.78 7.21 -0.99
CA ARG A 185 -2.84 6.53 -0.22
C ARG A 185 -3.37 7.39 0.93
N GLU A 186 -2.54 8.22 1.54
CA GLU A 186 -2.94 9.07 2.65
C GLU A 186 -3.33 10.48 2.20
N PRO A 187 -4.46 11.03 2.67
CA PRO A 187 -4.84 12.39 2.33
C PRO A 187 -3.83 13.39 2.92
N ASN A 188 -3.28 14.25 2.06
CA ASN A 188 -2.35 15.30 2.48
C ASN A 188 -3.14 16.47 3.08
N ILE A 189 -3.28 16.49 4.40
CA ILE A 189 -3.96 17.56 5.14
C ILE A 189 -2.96 18.25 6.07
N GLN A 190 -2.87 19.57 5.96
CA GLN A 190 -1.95 20.39 6.76
C GLN A 190 -2.68 21.47 7.53
N VAL A 191 -2.13 21.87 8.68
CA VAL A 191 -2.54 23.10 9.35
C VAL A 191 -2.02 24.27 8.52
N TRP A 192 -2.93 25.00 7.89
CA TRP A 192 -2.58 26.10 7.00
C TRP A 192 -2.56 27.44 7.72
N ASN A 193 -3.56 27.70 8.57
CA ASN A 193 -3.69 28.97 9.28
C ASN A 193 -4.44 28.79 10.60
N VAL A 194 -4.22 29.74 11.52
CA VAL A 194 -5.02 29.91 12.73
C VAL A 194 -5.38 31.39 12.87
N ASN A 195 -6.66 31.70 13.03
CA ASN A 195 -7.11 33.07 13.23
C ASN A 195 -6.82 33.59 14.65
N LEU A 196 -5.54 33.86 14.94
CA LEU A 196 -5.07 34.27 16.27
C LEU A 196 -5.65 35.60 16.75
N ARG A 197 -6.12 36.46 15.83
CA ARG A 197 -6.64 37.80 16.15
C ARG A 197 -8.17 37.86 16.26
N GLY A 198 -8.86 36.77 15.95
CA GLY A 198 -10.33 36.70 15.95
C GLY A 198 -10.85 35.52 16.74
N ASP A 199 -11.60 34.68 16.05
CA ASP A 199 -12.32 33.53 16.62
C ASP A 199 -11.45 32.30 16.91
N ARG A 200 -10.13 32.38 16.64
CA ARG A 200 -9.17 31.27 16.77
C ARG A 200 -9.55 30.06 15.90
N CYS A 201 -10.30 30.30 14.82
CA CYS A 201 -10.64 29.26 13.86
C CYS A 201 -9.37 28.68 13.22
N LEU A 202 -9.32 27.35 13.14
CA LEU A 202 -8.24 26.59 12.52
C LEU A 202 -8.59 26.29 11.06
N THR A 203 -7.71 26.67 10.14
CA THR A 203 -7.86 26.31 8.72
C THR A 203 -6.95 25.12 8.42
N LEU A 204 -7.56 23.99 8.06
CA LEU A 204 -6.92 22.82 7.50
C LEU A 204 -6.97 22.90 5.98
N ARG A 205 -5.89 22.49 5.30
CA ARG A 205 -5.82 22.43 3.85
C ARG A 205 -5.50 21.03 3.37
N HIS A 206 -6.41 20.49 2.57
CA HIS A 206 -6.24 19.26 1.80
C HIS A 206 -5.64 19.57 0.42
N THR A 207 -4.52 18.93 0.08
CA THR A 207 -3.97 18.98 -1.28
C THR A 207 -4.38 17.73 -2.03
N GLN A 208 -5.19 17.88 -3.08
CA GLN A 208 -5.68 16.72 -3.84
C GLN A 208 -4.56 16.08 -4.66
N TYR A 209 -4.46 14.76 -4.55
CA TYR A 209 -3.60 13.96 -5.41
C TYR A 209 -4.42 13.42 -6.59
N HIS A 210 -4.04 13.78 -7.84
CA HIS A 210 -4.79 13.45 -9.07
C HIS A 210 -6.31 13.72 -8.99
N GLY A 211 -6.70 14.84 -8.37
CA GLY A 211 -8.12 15.21 -8.27
C GLY A 211 -8.97 14.29 -7.39
N ARG A 212 -8.35 13.41 -6.59
CA ARG A 212 -9.06 12.52 -5.68
C ARG A 212 -9.66 13.32 -4.51
N PRO A 213 -10.99 13.31 -4.31
CA PRO A 213 -11.62 14.00 -3.20
C PRO A 213 -11.43 13.22 -1.89
N LEU A 214 -11.69 13.88 -0.76
CA LEU A 214 -11.82 13.22 0.53
C LEU A 214 -13.11 12.39 0.59
N ALA A 215 -13.10 11.35 1.42
CA ALA A 215 -14.28 10.53 1.65
C ALA A 215 -15.39 11.32 2.39
N PRO A 216 -16.67 10.93 2.25
CA PRO A 216 -17.80 11.67 2.83
C PRO A 216 -17.78 11.79 4.36
N ASP A 217 -17.08 10.89 5.04
CA ASP A 217 -16.88 10.86 6.48
C ASP A 217 -15.88 11.92 6.99
N ALA A 218 -15.22 12.66 6.09
CA ALA A 218 -14.31 13.75 6.44
C ALA A 218 -14.96 14.81 7.36
N LEU A 219 -16.26 15.07 7.19
CA LEU A 219 -16.99 16.01 8.05
C LEU A 219 -17.07 15.53 9.51
N GLU A 220 -17.27 14.23 9.74
CA GLU A 220 -17.33 13.67 11.11
C GLU A 220 -15.96 13.75 11.78
N VAL A 221 -14.89 13.43 11.04
CA VAL A 221 -13.52 13.61 11.53
C VAL A 221 -13.26 15.07 11.90
N LEU A 222 -13.71 16.01 11.07
CA LEU A 222 -13.53 17.45 11.31
C LEU A 222 -14.26 17.93 12.58
N ARG A 223 -15.43 17.34 12.91
CA ARG A 223 -16.13 17.62 14.18
C ARG A 223 -15.31 17.20 15.39
N HIS A 224 -14.63 16.06 15.33
CA HIS A 224 -13.74 15.63 16.41
C HIS A 224 -12.52 16.54 16.53
N VAL A 225 -11.97 17.02 15.42
CA VAL A 225 -10.88 18.02 15.44
C VAL A 225 -11.35 19.31 16.12
N ALA A 226 -12.52 19.83 15.76
CA ALA A 226 -13.10 21.03 16.40
C ALA A 226 -13.31 20.84 17.90
N ARG A 227 -13.79 19.65 18.31
CA ARG A 227 -13.93 19.30 19.73
C ARG A 227 -12.61 19.30 20.50
N LEU A 228 -11.54 18.78 19.90
CA LEU A 228 -10.22 18.77 20.53
C LEU A 228 -9.56 20.16 20.53
N TRP A 229 -9.78 20.93 19.47
CA TRP A 229 -9.26 22.30 19.31
C TRP A 229 -9.95 23.31 20.22
N GLY A 230 -11.27 23.19 20.39
CA GLY A 230 -12.11 24.08 21.21
C GLY A 230 -12.64 25.32 20.49
N PHE A 231 -12.27 25.53 19.22
CA PHE A 231 -12.78 26.60 18.36
C PHE A 231 -13.26 26.04 17.01
N GLY A 232 -13.79 26.91 16.15
CA GLY A 232 -14.18 26.52 14.80
C GLY A 232 -13.03 25.94 14.00
N VAL A 233 -13.35 25.06 13.04
CA VAL A 233 -12.39 24.46 12.13
C VAL A 233 -12.95 24.48 10.71
N GLN A 234 -12.16 24.97 9.79
CA GLN A 234 -12.44 24.99 8.36
C GLN A 234 -11.53 24.01 7.64
N LEU A 235 -12.07 23.31 6.65
CA LEU A 235 -11.32 22.43 5.76
C LEU A 235 -11.45 22.94 4.34
N GLU A 236 -10.34 23.39 3.79
CA GLU A 236 -10.18 23.77 2.39
C GLU A 236 -9.56 22.64 1.59
N SER A 237 -9.85 22.57 0.30
CA SER A 237 -9.18 21.68 -0.65
C SER A 237 -8.64 22.47 -1.83
N VAL A 238 -7.41 22.13 -2.24
CA VAL A 238 -6.73 22.72 -3.39
C VAL A 238 -6.39 21.62 -4.40
N ASN A 239 -6.68 21.88 -5.67
CA ASN A 239 -6.23 21.05 -6.78
C ASN A 239 -4.80 21.41 -7.14
N GLY A 240 -3.98 20.42 -7.55
CA GLY A 240 -2.56 20.64 -7.89
C GLY A 240 -2.28 21.66 -9.01
N GLY A 241 -3.32 22.14 -9.72
CA GLY A 241 -3.23 23.11 -10.82
C GLY A 241 -3.13 24.59 -10.43
N GLY A 242 -2.94 24.93 -9.15
CA GLY A 242 -2.80 26.34 -8.72
C GLY A 242 -4.13 27.11 -8.62
N GLU A 243 -5.25 26.39 -8.58
CA GLU A 243 -6.56 26.97 -8.34
C GLU A 243 -6.69 27.49 -6.90
N LEU A 244 -7.60 28.45 -6.70
CA LEU A 244 -7.92 28.95 -5.36
C LEU A 244 -8.49 27.81 -4.49
N PRO A 245 -8.17 27.79 -3.18
CA PRO A 245 -8.74 26.83 -2.26
C PRO A 245 -10.27 26.90 -2.24
N VAL A 246 -10.91 25.74 -2.34
CA VAL A 246 -12.36 25.59 -2.18
C VAL A 246 -12.64 25.16 -0.75
N LEU A 247 -13.49 25.91 -0.04
CA LEU A 247 -13.95 25.51 1.28
C LEU A 247 -14.86 24.28 1.15
N LEU A 248 -14.42 23.13 1.67
CA LEU A 248 -15.21 21.89 1.67
C LEU A 248 -16.19 21.87 2.85
N HIS A 249 -15.68 22.12 4.04
CA HIS A 249 -16.44 22.01 5.28
C HIS A 249 -16.05 23.12 6.25
N SER A 250 -17.02 23.58 7.04
CA SER A 250 -16.80 24.48 8.15
C SER A 250 -17.58 23.97 9.35
N VAL A 251 -16.87 23.66 10.43
CA VAL A 251 -17.45 23.22 11.69
C VAL A 251 -17.34 24.38 12.68
N PRO A 252 -18.45 24.83 13.29
CA PRO A 252 -18.41 25.89 14.28
C PRO A 252 -17.71 25.40 15.56
N ALA A 253 -17.39 26.35 16.46
CA ALA A 253 -16.86 26.00 17.77
C ALA A 253 -17.84 25.05 18.50
N PRO A 254 -17.33 24.07 19.26
CA PRO A 254 -18.18 23.20 20.08
C PRO A 254 -19.01 24.06 21.04
N SER A 255 -20.30 23.74 21.17
CA SER A 255 -21.12 24.28 22.25
C SER A 255 -20.53 23.83 23.60
N ALA A 256 -20.34 24.79 24.50
CA ALA A 256 -19.73 24.60 25.83
C ALA A 256 -20.52 23.61 26.69
#